data_AF-A0A382E7N4-F1
#
_entry.id   AF-A0A382E7N4-F1
#
_cell.length_a   1.000
_cell.length_b   1.000
_cell.length_c   1.000
_cell.angle_alpha   90.00
_cell.angle_beta   90.00
_cell.angle_gamma   90.00
#
_symmetry.space_group_name_H-M   'P 1'
#
loop_
_entity.id
_entity.type
_entity.pdbx_description
1 polymer ?
#
loop_
_entity_poly.entity_id
_entity_poly.type
_entity_poly.pdbx_seq_one_letter_code
_entity_poly.pdbx_strand_id
1 'polypeptide(L)'
;MNEKWITDWIPSKRFPMYTRSNVGEIMPNPCSPLGWDLVWGTGVAFGWMNGHFRWGSSASDEINHDQPDFIACFGGYVYLNMSLIRLVGERSPGLSAQQMDDILLGSHPDVVPHTPHPDDDRPELGEKIEATMGWIMTVNEEPQELMEDRKKVLDLRDGRPDLKTISNKDLVDRARSITSYLREFFEPYYVYGTASAVGPGLLGQVCAEIDPSLSGRLISGLDGIDSVPMTEDMWELSRLEKTSPEFLEGFESFLNEHGCRGPGEWDAGNPTWEVDSNPVTAAIDAMRKVDEDFSPFSKQAQATADRLAAEEQAREALAGNDEALELLETGLRVSKIFVPTRERTKLTQM
;
A
#
# COMPACT_ATOMS: atom_id res chain seq x y z
N MET A 1 34.27 11.82 16.00
CA MET A 1 33.13 12.43 15.27
C MET A 1 32.03 11.40 15.27
N ASN A 2 30.80 11.74 15.66
CA ASN A 2 29.67 10.87 15.38
C ASN A 2 29.45 10.96 13.88
N GLU A 3 29.99 10.00 13.12
CA GLU A 3 29.72 9.89 11.69
C GLU A 3 28.20 9.73 11.53
N LYS A 4 27.60 10.65 10.79
CA LYS A 4 26.18 10.63 10.44
C LYS A 4 26.06 10.46 8.95
N TRP A 5 25.10 9.64 8.52
CA TRP A 5 24.72 9.59 7.13
C TRP A 5 24.06 10.91 6.73
N ILE A 6 24.19 11.31 5.47
CA ILE A 6 23.78 12.65 5.00
C ILE A 6 22.27 12.93 5.20
N THR A 7 21.45 11.89 5.21
CA THR A 7 19.99 11.97 5.39
C THR A 7 19.49 11.51 6.76
N ASP A 8 20.40 11.30 7.73
CA ASP A 8 20.02 10.82 9.06
C ASP A 8 19.06 11.80 9.76
N TRP A 9 17.92 11.26 10.18
CA TRP A 9 16.98 11.96 11.05
C TRP A 9 17.36 11.78 12.53
N ILE A 10 16.80 12.63 13.37
CA ILE A 10 17.00 12.54 14.82
C ILE A 10 15.92 11.60 15.38
N PRO A 11 16.29 10.50 16.06
CA PRO A 11 15.30 9.61 16.67
C PRO A 11 14.39 10.36 17.64
N SER A 12 13.11 10.06 17.58
CA SER A 12 12.12 10.66 18.47
C SER A 12 12.41 10.31 19.93
N LYS A 13 12.32 11.31 20.80
CA LYS A 13 12.38 11.07 22.26
C LYS A 13 11.07 10.53 22.80
N ARG A 14 9.95 10.87 22.15
CA ARG A 14 8.60 10.48 22.56
C ARG A 14 8.21 9.11 22.01
N PHE A 15 8.66 8.80 20.80
CA PHE A 15 8.35 7.57 20.06
C PHE A 15 9.64 6.82 19.68
N PRO A 16 10.36 6.24 20.66
CA PRO A 16 11.75 5.83 20.47
C PRO A 16 11.93 4.49 19.75
N MET A 17 10.86 3.73 19.48
CA MET A 17 10.97 2.42 18.87
C MET A 17 10.77 2.48 17.37
N TYR A 18 11.75 1.94 16.64
CA TYR A 18 11.76 1.89 15.18
C TYR A 18 11.99 0.45 14.71
N THR A 19 11.40 0.11 13.58
CA THR A 19 11.51 -1.24 12.99
C THR A 19 11.77 -1.15 11.49
N ARG A 20 12.52 -2.13 10.98
CA ARG A 20 12.62 -2.41 9.54
C ARG A 20 11.73 -3.57 9.12
N SER A 21 10.97 -4.17 10.03
CA SER A 21 9.98 -5.17 9.63
C SER A 21 9.00 -4.52 8.65
N ASN A 22 8.57 -5.27 7.65
CA ASN A 22 7.79 -4.80 6.50
C ASN A 22 8.57 -3.83 5.56
N VAL A 23 8.98 -2.65 6.04
CA VAL A 23 9.64 -1.65 5.17
C VAL A 23 10.99 -2.13 4.61
N GLY A 24 11.67 -3.06 5.29
CA GLY A 24 12.90 -3.68 4.81
C GLY A 24 12.70 -4.60 3.61
N GLU A 25 11.49 -5.07 3.33
CA GLU A 25 11.17 -5.81 2.11
C GLU A 25 11.05 -4.88 0.91
N ILE A 26 10.53 -3.66 1.15
CA ILE A 26 10.32 -2.62 0.14
C ILE A 26 11.61 -1.83 -0.12
N MET A 27 12.32 -1.51 0.95
CA MET A 27 13.59 -0.77 0.99
C MET A 27 14.68 -1.63 1.66
N PRO A 28 15.15 -2.71 0.98
CA PRO A 28 16.15 -3.62 1.55
C PRO A 28 17.53 -2.98 1.68
N ASN A 29 17.87 -2.12 0.73
CA ASN A 29 19.16 -1.43 0.64
C ASN A 29 19.07 -0.02 1.24
N PRO A 30 20.22 0.61 1.55
CA PRO A 30 20.25 2.02 1.88
C PRO A 30 19.55 2.85 0.79
N CYS A 31 18.64 3.73 1.19
CA CYS A 31 17.96 4.65 0.31
C CYS A 31 18.97 5.66 -0.25
N SER A 32 18.83 6.00 -1.53
CA SER A 32 19.60 7.07 -2.13
C SER A 32 19.27 8.41 -1.44
N PRO A 33 20.25 9.32 -1.26
CA PRO A 33 19.96 10.65 -0.70
C PRO A 33 18.87 11.40 -1.46
N LEU A 34 18.81 11.21 -2.79
CA LEU A 34 17.78 11.79 -3.64
C LEU A 34 16.39 11.18 -3.36
N GLY A 35 16.30 9.86 -3.22
CA GLY A 35 15.07 9.17 -2.87
C GLY A 35 14.55 9.61 -1.51
N TRP A 36 15.43 9.79 -0.52
CA TRP A 36 15.02 10.33 0.75
C TRP A 36 14.54 11.78 0.64
N ASP A 37 15.30 12.66 -0.01
CA ASP A 37 14.98 14.09 -0.07
C ASP A 37 13.73 14.41 -0.91
N LEU A 38 13.48 13.68 -2.00
CA LEU A 38 12.36 13.96 -2.92
C LEU A 38 11.11 13.12 -2.64
N VAL A 39 11.28 11.89 -2.18
CA VAL A 39 10.17 10.93 -2.03
C VAL A 39 9.83 10.76 -0.57
N TRP A 40 10.76 10.26 0.24
CA TRP A 40 10.42 9.78 1.59
C TRP A 40 10.29 10.89 2.62
N GLY A 41 11.35 11.66 2.85
CA GLY A 41 11.42 12.63 3.95
C GLY A 41 10.52 13.85 3.76
N THR A 42 10.25 14.26 2.52
CA THR A 42 9.46 15.46 2.21
C THR A 42 8.07 15.17 1.65
N GLY A 43 7.89 14.02 0.98
CA GLY A 43 6.61 13.55 0.46
C GLY A 43 5.92 12.60 1.43
N VAL A 44 6.39 11.35 1.45
CA VAL A 44 5.79 10.23 2.19
C VAL A 44 5.62 10.55 3.67
N ALA A 45 6.65 11.03 4.37
CA ALA A 45 6.58 11.31 5.81
C ALA A 45 5.45 12.27 6.18
N PHE A 46 5.29 13.32 5.37
CA PHE A 46 4.28 14.35 5.58
C PHE A 46 2.89 13.90 5.14
N GLY A 47 2.78 13.16 4.05
CA GLY A 47 1.49 12.61 3.63
C GLY A 47 1.00 11.55 4.60
N TRP A 48 1.90 10.72 5.13
CA TRP A 48 1.59 9.75 6.18
C TRP A 48 1.14 10.45 7.48
N MET A 49 1.82 11.52 7.89
CA MET A 49 1.38 12.36 9.01
C MET A 49 -0.04 12.91 8.80
N ASN A 50 -0.31 13.48 7.62
CA ASN A 50 -1.66 13.96 7.29
C ASN A 50 -2.69 12.83 7.36
N GLY A 51 -2.32 11.63 6.88
CA GLY A 51 -3.16 10.43 6.95
C GLY A 51 -3.51 10.04 8.39
N HIS A 52 -2.52 10.05 9.29
CA HIS A 52 -2.76 9.79 10.72
C HIS A 52 -3.70 10.82 11.35
N PHE A 53 -3.59 12.09 10.97
CA PHE A 53 -4.48 13.14 11.44
C PHE A 53 -5.91 12.97 10.91
N ARG A 54 -6.05 12.58 9.64
CA ARG A 54 -7.33 12.30 9.00
C ARG A 54 -8.01 11.06 9.59
N TRP A 55 -7.27 9.98 9.80
CA TRP A 55 -7.76 8.77 10.45
C TRP A 55 -8.18 9.02 11.90
N GLY A 56 -7.45 9.90 12.59
CA GLY A 56 -7.65 10.20 14.01
C GLY A 56 -6.69 9.42 14.92
N SER A 57 -5.67 8.76 14.40
CA SER A 57 -4.69 8.02 15.23
C SER A 57 -3.61 8.90 15.84
N SER A 58 -3.44 10.13 15.35
CA SER A 58 -2.52 11.10 15.94
C SER A 58 -3.05 12.53 15.89
N ALA A 59 -2.50 13.39 16.75
CA ALA A 59 -2.80 14.83 16.78
C ALA A 59 -1.59 15.69 16.40
N SER A 60 -1.85 16.92 15.95
CA SER A 60 -0.80 17.84 15.49
C SER A 60 0.17 18.23 16.61
N ASP A 61 -0.29 18.33 17.85
CA ASP A 61 0.49 18.78 19.00
C ASP A 61 1.39 17.70 19.62
N GLU A 62 1.28 16.43 19.18
CA GLU A 62 2.13 15.32 19.66
C GLU A 62 3.18 14.86 18.63
N ILE A 63 3.16 15.39 17.41
CA ILE A 63 4.05 14.99 16.31
C ILE A 63 5.07 16.09 15.98
N ASN A 64 6.29 15.69 15.61
CA ASN A 64 7.32 16.57 15.07
C ASN A 64 7.00 16.99 13.62
N HIS A 65 6.74 18.27 13.38
CA HIS A 65 6.40 18.78 12.04
C HIS A 65 7.60 19.00 11.12
N ASP A 66 8.83 19.01 11.64
CA ASP A 66 10.04 19.17 10.84
C ASP A 66 10.55 17.81 10.33
N GLN A 67 10.37 16.76 11.14
CA GLN A 67 10.71 15.37 10.84
C GLN A 67 9.58 14.47 11.36
N PRO A 68 8.48 14.31 10.61
CA PRO A 68 7.32 13.54 11.06
C PRO A 68 7.69 12.16 11.58
N ASP A 69 7.30 11.86 12.82
CA ASP A 69 7.82 10.73 13.58
C ASP A 69 7.50 9.35 12.98
N PHE A 70 6.58 9.24 12.02
CA PHE A 70 6.04 7.99 11.46
C PHE A 70 7.07 7.15 10.68
N ILE A 71 8.00 7.81 10.01
CA ILE A 71 9.10 7.18 9.30
C ILE A 71 10.41 7.91 9.59
N ALA A 72 11.54 7.23 9.49
CA ALA A 72 12.84 7.85 9.68
C ALA A 72 13.92 7.19 8.82
N CYS A 73 14.99 7.94 8.54
CA CYS A 73 16.20 7.42 7.94
C CYS A 73 17.30 7.36 8.99
N PHE A 74 17.87 6.17 9.21
CA PHE A 74 19.03 5.97 10.08
C PHE A 74 20.07 5.12 9.37
N GLY A 75 21.31 5.61 9.28
CA GLY A 75 22.41 4.94 8.58
C GLY A 75 22.10 4.68 7.10
N GLY A 76 21.25 5.53 6.49
CA GLY A 76 20.77 5.36 5.12
C GLY A 76 19.59 4.40 4.95
N TYR A 77 19.13 3.72 6.00
CA TYR A 77 18.00 2.79 5.91
C TYR A 77 16.69 3.46 6.35
N VAL A 78 15.59 3.09 5.70
CA VAL A 78 14.24 3.53 6.09
C VAL A 78 13.72 2.66 7.22
N TYR A 79 13.10 3.30 8.21
CA TYR A 79 12.46 2.68 9.36
C TYR A 79 11.03 3.19 9.49
N LEU A 80 10.13 2.30 9.93
CA LEU A 80 8.82 2.67 10.45
C LEU A 80 8.92 2.90 11.96
N ASN A 81 8.10 3.81 12.49
CA ASN A 81 8.05 4.05 13.92
C ASN A 81 7.06 3.10 14.60
N MET A 82 7.61 2.09 15.27
CA MET A 82 6.84 1.06 15.97
C MET A 82 6.13 1.62 17.20
N SER A 83 6.65 2.66 17.86
CA SER A 83 5.94 3.30 18.97
C SER A 83 4.60 3.89 18.51
N LEU A 84 4.57 4.54 17.34
CA LEU A 84 3.34 5.10 16.79
C LEU A 84 2.38 4.02 16.27
N ILE A 85 2.90 2.95 15.67
CA ILE A 85 2.06 1.82 15.25
C ILE A 85 1.38 1.14 16.46
N ARG A 86 2.11 0.95 17.56
CA ARG A 86 1.52 0.45 18.82
C ARG A 86 0.45 1.37 19.36
N LEU A 87 0.68 2.68 19.31
CA LEU A 87 -0.26 3.69 19.77
C LEU A 87 -1.56 3.72 18.93
N VAL A 88 -1.46 3.44 17.62
CA VAL A 88 -2.65 3.19 16.78
C VAL A 88 -3.45 2.02 17.33
N GLY A 89 -2.79 0.93 17.72
CA GLY A 89 -3.43 -0.23 18.34
C GLY A 89 -4.16 0.11 19.64
N GLU A 90 -3.49 0.79 20.57
CA GLU A 90 -4.09 1.20 21.86
C GLU A 90 -5.27 2.17 21.70
N ARG A 91 -5.25 3.03 20.67
CA ARG A 91 -6.32 4.01 20.42
C ARG A 91 -7.48 3.44 19.61
N SER A 92 -7.29 2.30 18.94
CA SER A 92 -8.31 1.71 18.06
C SER A 92 -9.18 0.71 18.83
N PRO A 93 -10.52 0.87 18.84
CA PRO A 93 -11.42 -0.08 19.51
C PRO A 93 -11.19 -1.53 19.06
N GLY A 94 -10.99 -2.44 20.02
CA GLY A 94 -10.79 -3.87 19.75
C GLY A 94 -9.38 -4.27 19.33
N LEU A 95 -8.43 -3.32 19.30
CA LEU A 95 -7.00 -3.58 19.05
C LEU A 95 -6.16 -3.27 20.30
N SER A 96 -4.86 -3.59 20.21
CA SER A 96 -3.89 -3.38 21.27
C SER A 96 -2.48 -3.26 20.68
N ALA A 97 -1.54 -2.70 21.45
CA ALA A 97 -0.13 -2.68 21.07
C ALA A 97 0.44 -4.10 20.85
N GLN A 98 -0.02 -5.09 21.64
CA GLN A 98 0.43 -6.47 21.48
C GLN A 98 -0.02 -7.06 20.14
N GLN A 99 -1.27 -6.83 19.73
CA GLN A 99 -1.72 -7.28 18.40
C GLN A 99 -0.91 -6.62 17.29
N MET A 100 -0.53 -5.33 17.43
CA MET A 100 0.33 -4.67 16.47
C MET A 100 1.75 -5.27 16.43
N ASP A 101 2.30 -5.65 17.57
CA ASP A 101 3.56 -6.39 17.64
C ASP A 101 3.44 -7.76 16.95
N ASP A 102 2.38 -8.51 17.21
CA ASP A 102 2.17 -9.82 16.62
C ASP A 102 2.04 -9.74 15.09
N ILE A 103 1.36 -8.70 14.59
CA ILE A 103 1.17 -8.45 13.15
C ILE A 103 2.49 -8.05 12.47
N LEU A 104 3.25 -7.10 13.03
CA LEU A 104 4.43 -6.55 12.35
C LEU A 104 5.74 -7.26 12.70
N LEU A 105 5.91 -7.74 13.93
CA LEU A 105 7.16 -8.30 14.43
C LEU A 105 7.07 -9.83 14.58
N GLY A 106 5.86 -10.39 14.59
CA GLY A 106 5.64 -11.81 14.80
C GLY A 106 6.23 -12.27 16.13
N SER A 107 6.79 -13.48 16.17
CA SER A 107 7.40 -14.06 17.38
C SER A 107 8.87 -13.68 17.58
N HIS A 108 9.27 -12.46 17.18
CA HIS A 108 10.66 -12.04 17.33
C HIS A 108 11.06 -12.00 18.83
N PRO A 109 12.18 -12.62 19.23
CA PRO A 109 12.50 -12.82 20.66
C PRO A 109 12.84 -11.53 21.41
N ASP A 110 13.33 -10.51 20.70
CA ASP A 110 13.82 -9.25 21.29
C ASP A 110 12.77 -8.12 21.32
N VAL A 111 11.48 -8.44 21.17
CA VAL A 111 10.42 -7.41 21.22
C VAL A 111 10.31 -6.88 22.64
N VAL A 112 10.63 -5.59 22.80
CA VAL A 112 10.46 -4.88 24.07
C VAL A 112 8.96 -4.62 24.29
N PRO A 113 8.37 -5.05 25.42
CA PRO A 113 6.95 -4.82 25.71
C PRO A 113 6.58 -3.34 25.63
N HIS A 114 5.37 -3.05 25.12
CA HIS A 114 4.85 -1.69 25.14
C HIS A 114 4.67 -1.20 26.58
N THR A 115 5.14 0.02 26.85
CA THR A 115 4.91 0.73 28.11
C THR A 115 4.13 1.99 27.78
N PRO A 116 2.86 2.11 28.21
CA PRO A 116 2.06 3.30 27.96
C PRO A 116 2.71 4.54 28.58
N HIS A 117 2.64 5.65 27.86
CA HIS A 117 3.01 6.98 28.32
C HIS A 117 1.76 7.75 28.79
N PRO A 118 1.82 8.59 29.84
CA PRO A 118 0.65 9.34 30.31
C PRO A 118 -0.06 10.17 29.23
N ASP A 119 0.70 10.74 28.29
CA ASP A 119 0.15 11.53 27.19
C ASP A 119 -0.43 10.68 26.03
N ASP A 120 -0.41 9.34 26.11
CA ASP A 120 -1.03 8.47 25.10
C ASP A 120 -2.57 8.54 25.14
N ASP A 121 -3.15 8.77 26.33
CA ASP A 121 -4.58 8.84 26.58
C ASP A 121 -5.20 10.12 25.99
N ARG A 122 -5.88 9.95 24.85
CA ARG A 122 -6.49 11.01 24.06
C ARG A 122 -7.88 10.57 23.58
N PRO A 123 -8.92 10.66 24.42
CA PRO A 123 -10.25 10.15 24.11
C PRO A 123 -10.85 10.77 22.84
N GLU A 124 -10.54 12.03 22.54
CA GLU A 124 -10.99 12.73 21.34
C GLU A 124 -10.42 12.13 20.04
N LEU A 125 -9.31 11.40 20.10
CA LEU A 125 -8.76 10.66 18.97
C LEU A 125 -9.49 9.33 18.78
N GLY A 126 -9.86 8.67 19.88
CA GLY A 126 -10.75 7.50 19.85
C GLY A 126 -12.09 7.80 19.19
N GLU A 127 -12.72 8.93 19.54
CA GLU A 127 -13.98 9.39 18.92
C GLU A 127 -13.84 9.58 17.39
N LYS A 128 -12.70 10.08 16.91
CA LYS A 128 -12.43 10.22 15.47
C LYS A 128 -12.25 8.87 14.77
N ILE A 129 -11.55 7.94 15.42
CA ILE A 129 -11.39 6.58 14.89
C ILE A 129 -12.76 5.90 14.79
N GLU A 130 -13.60 6.02 15.82
CA GLU A 130 -14.97 5.50 15.79
C GLU A 130 -15.81 6.10 14.66
N ALA A 131 -15.70 7.41 14.42
CA ALA A 131 -16.39 8.07 13.30
C ALA A 131 -15.89 7.55 11.94
N THR A 132 -14.57 7.39 11.76
CA THR A 132 -13.97 6.81 10.56
C THR A 132 -14.43 5.36 10.34
N MET A 133 -14.45 4.55 11.41
CA MET A 133 -14.95 3.18 11.36
C MET A 133 -16.44 3.14 11.00
N GLY A 134 -17.27 3.99 11.59
CA GLY A 134 -18.69 4.11 11.24
C GLY A 134 -18.92 4.47 9.78
N TRP A 135 -18.06 5.33 9.20
CA TRP A 135 -18.08 5.62 7.77
C TRP A 135 -17.70 4.40 6.91
N ILE A 136 -16.62 3.69 7.24
CA ILE A 136 -16.21 2.45 6.54
C ILE A 136 -17.34 1.41 6.57
N MET A 137 -18.03 1.30 7.70
CA MET A 137 -19.13 0.35 7.87
C MET A 137 -20.38 0.73 7.07
N THR A 138 -20.52 1.96 6.56
CA THR A 138 -21.73 2.42 5.86
C THR A 138 -21.52 2.77 4.39
N VAL A 139 -20.27 2.93 3.94
CA VAL A 139 -19.93 3.28 2.56
C VAL A 139 -20.33 2.17 1.57
N ASN A 140 -20.95 2.53 0.45
CA ASN A 140 -21.41 1.55 -0.56
C ASN A 140 -20.69 1.67 -1.91
N GLU A 141 -19.88 2.72 -2.07
CA GLU A 141 -19.20 3.03 -3.31
C GLU A 141 -17.75 3.42 -3.01
N GLU A 142 -16.89 3.32 -4.00
CA GLU A 142 -15.51 3.77 -3.84
C GLU A 142 -15.47 5.30 -3.61
N PRO A 143 -14.59 5.79 -2.72
CA PRO A 143 -14.41 7.22 -2.51
C PRO A 143 -14.04 7.96 -3.81
N GLN A 144 -14.81 9.00 -4.14
CA GLN A 144 -14.63 9.78 -5.37
C GLN A 144 -13.21 10.39 -5.50
N GLU A 145 -12.59 10.77 -4.38
CA GLU A 145 -11.25 11.37 -4.38
C GLU A 145 -10.18 10.48 -5.04
N LEU A 146 -10.36 9.16 -5.04
CA LEU A 146 -9.44 8.23 -5.73
C LEU A 146 -9.45 8.43 -7.25
N MET A 147 -10.62 8.73 -7.82
CA MET A 147 -10.74 9.02 -9.25
C MET A 147 -10.15 10.39 -9.58
N GLU A 148 -10.26 11.34 -8.66
CA GLU A 148 -9.66 12.67 -8.77
C GLU A 148 -8.13 12.58 -8.73
N ASP A 149 -7.59 11.78 -7.82
CA ASP A 149 -6.15 11.53 -7.71
C ASP A 149 -5.61 10.80 -8.94
N ARG A 150 -6.30 9.76 -9.42
CA ARG A 150 -5.96 9.09 -10.69
C ARG A 150 -5.91 10.10 -11.83
N LYS A 151 -6.92 10.97 -11.95
CA LYS A 151 -6.94 12.02 -12.97
C LYS A 151 -5.75 12.96 -12.85
N LYS A 152 -5.40 13.44 -11.64
CA LYS A 152 -4.26 14.34 -11.43
C LYS A 152 -2.95 13.70 -11.90
N VAL A 153 -2.76 12.41 -11.64
CA VAL A 153 -1.54 11.68 -12.03
C VAL A 153 -1.48 11.47 -13.53
N LEU A 154 -2.59 11.08 -14.15
CA LEU A 154 -2.73 11.00 -15.61
C LEU A 154 -2.39 12.34 -16.27
N ASP A 155 -2.98 13.44 -15.78
CA ASP A 155 -2.71 14.78 -16.28
C ASP A 155 -1.22 15.17 -16.09
N LEU A 156 -0.59 14.74 -14.98
CA LEU A 156 0.85 14.97 -14.71
C LEU A 156 1.76 14.17 -15.66
N ARG A 157 1.36 12.94 -16.00
CA ARG A 157 2.03 12.06 -16.98
C ARG A 157 1.87 12.62 -18.40
N ASP A 158 0.67 13.00 -18.80
CA ASP A 158 0.39 13.61 -20.10
C ASP A 158 1.12 14.95 -20.27
N GLY A 159 1.25 15.71 -19.19
CA GLY A 159 2.02 16.94 -19.11
C GLY A 159 3.53 16.75 -18.96
N ARG A 160 4.07 15.54 -19.15
CA ARG A 160 5.52 15.26 -19.07
C ARG A 160 6.23 15.87 -20.28
N PRO A 161 7.13 16.87 -20.11
CA PRO A 161 7.94 17.36 -21.21
C PRO A 161 8.95 16.30 -21.65
N ASP A 162 9.51 16.44 -22.84
CA ASP A 162 10.63 15.62 -23.25
C ASP A 162 11.85 15.91 -22.35
N LEU A 163 12.06 15.02 -21.38
CA LEU A 163 13.11 15.13 -20.38
C LEU A 163 14.52 15.16 -20.99
N LYS A 164 14.70 14.73 -22.25
CA LYS A 164 15.98 14.78 -22.97
C LYS A 164 16.32 16.18 -23.49
N THR A 165 15.33 17.08 -23.53
CA THR A 165 15.46 18.40 -24.19
C THR A 165 15.41 19.59 -23.23
N ILE A 166 14.87 19.41 -22.02
CA ILE A 166 14.78 20.47 -21.02
C ILE A 166 16.12 20.67 -20.29
N SER A 167 16.30 21.85 -19.67
CA SER A 167 17.53 22.16 -18.95
C SER A 167 17.66 21.36 -17.65
N ASN A 168 18.90 21.18 -17.15
CA ASN A 168 19.13 20.56 -15.84
C ASN A 168 18.40 21.29 -14.70
N LYS A 169 18.26 22.62 -14.81
CA LYS A 169 17.50 23.41 -13.83
C LYS A 169 16.02 23.01 -13.86
N ASP A 170 15.43 22.95 -15.05
CA ASP A 170 14.01 22.62 -15.20
C ASP A 170 13.72 21.16 -14.82
N LEU A 171 14.68 20.24 -15.04
CA LEU A 171 14.60 18.85 -14.55
C LEU A 171 14.48 18.80 -13.02
N VAL A 172 15.37 19.52 -12.32
CA VAL A 172 15.37 19.56 -10.85
C VAL A 172 14.11 20.25 -10.32
N ASP A 173 13.69 21.36 -10.94
CA ASP A 173 12.48 22.08 -10.53
C ASP A 173 11.23 21.20 -10.74
N ARG A 174 11.15 20.44 -11.84
CA ARG A 174 10.08 19.46 -12.06
C ARG A 174 10.11 18.33 -11.03
N ALA A 175 11.28 17.76 -10.74
CA ALA A 175 11.38 16.69 -9.75
C ALA A 175 10.87 17.14 -8.38
N ARG A 176 11.22 18.36 -7.97
CA ARG A 176 10.72 18.97 -6.72
C ARG A 176 9.24 19.32 -6.75
N SER A 177 8.69 19.70 -7.91
CA SER A 177 7.25 19.96 -8.02
C SER A 177 6.41 18.68 -7.88
N ILE A 178 6.99 17.51 -8.14
CA ILE A 178 6.30 16.22 -7.97
C ILE A 178 6.18 15.85 -6.48
N THR A 179 7.12 16.25 -5.63
CA THR A 179 7.10 15.96 -4.18
C THR A 179 5.81 16.39 -3.49
N SER A 180 5.19 17.51 -3.89
CA SER A 180 3.91 17.93 -3.29
C SER A 180 2.77 16.96 -3.59
N TYR A 181 2.76 16.35 -4.78
CA TYR A 181 1.78 15.33 -5.14
C TYR A 181 2.00 14.05 -4.32
N LEU A 182 3.25 13.66 -4.06
CA LEU A 182 3.54 12.52 -3.19
C LEU A 182 2.96 12.73 -1.79
N ARG A 183 3.11 13.93 -1.21
CA ARG A 183 2.49 14.27 0.07
C ARG A 183 0.96 14.16 0.00
N GLU A 184 0.36 14.70 -1.06
CA GLU A 184 -1.09 14.68 -1.26
C GLU A 184 -1.64 13.26 -1.37
N PHE A 185 -1.01 12.40 -2.18
CA PHE A 185 -1.47 11.03 -2.42
C PHE A 185 -1.14 10.06 -1.28
N PHE A 186 -0.13 10.36 -0.46
CA PHE A 186 0.21 9.48 0.66
C PHE A 186 -0.74 9.61 1.86
N GLU A 187 -1.49 10.71 1.96
CA GLU A 187 -2.57 10.86 2.94
C GLU A 187 -3.69 9.81 2.72
N PRO A 188 -4.36 9.75 1.55
CA PRO A 188 -5.37 8.72 1.28
C PRO A 188 -4.76 7.32 1.23
N TYR A 189 -3.49 7.17 0.83
CA TYR A 189 -2.77 5.89 0.93
C TYR A 189 -2.81 5.32 2.36
N TYR A 190 -2.53 6.13 3.37
CA TYR A 190 -2.61 5.67 4.76
C TYR A 190 -4.05 5.33 5.16
N VAL A 191 -5.00 6.22 4.86
CA VAL A 191 -6.41 6.05 5.27
C VAL A 191 -7.00 4.79 4.66
N TYR A 192 -6.88 4.62 3.35
CA TYR A 192 -7.48 3.48 2.66
C TYR A 192 -6.64 2.21 2.75
N GLY A 193 -5.32 2.34 2.88
CA GLY A 193 -4.47 1.22 3.25
C GLY A 193 -4.90 0.61 4.57
N THR A 194 -5.18 1.46 5.57
CA THR A 194 -5.70 1.01 6.88
C THR A 194 -7.12 0.46 6.76
N ALA A 195 -8.01 1.14 6.04
CA ALA A 195 -9.40 0.69 5.83
C ALA A 195 -9.49 -0.68 5.13
N SER A 196 -8.51 -1.02 4.27
CA SER A 196 -8.48 -2.28 3.52
C SER A 196 -8.40 -3.53 4.41
N ALA A 197 -7.96 -3.39 5.66
CA ALA A 197 -7.89 -4.49 6.61
C ALA A 197 -9.23 -4.74 7.36
N VAL A 198 -10.15 -3.76 7.36
CA VAL A 198 -11.39 -3.83 8.14
C VAL A 198 -12.28 -4.97 7.63
N GLY A 199 -12.58 -4.99 6.33
CA GLY A 199 -13.40 -6.04 5.70
C GLY A 199 -12.86 -7.45 5.96
N PRO A 200 -11.58 -7.74 5.64
CA PRO A 200 -10.94 -9.01 5.97
C PRO A 200 -10.99 -9.36 7.46
N GLY A 201 -10.87 -8.38 8.36
CA GLY A 201 -11.00 -8.58 9.80
C GLY A 201 -12.39 -9.07 10.22
N LEU A 202 -13.44 -8.45 9.68
CA LEU A 202 -14.83 -8.88 9.93
C LEU A 202 -15.09 -10.29 9.38
N LEU A 203 -14.57 -10.58 8.18
CA LEU A 203 -14.64 -11.92 7.58
C LEU A 203 -13.89 -12.95 8.42
N GLY A 204 -12.71 -12.60 8.93
CA GLY A 204 -11.96 -13.44 9.87
C GLY A 204 -12.76 -13.75 11.13
N GLN A 205 -13.39 -12.74 11.73
CA GLN A 205 -14.21 -12.89 12.94
C GLN A 205 -15.41 -13.82 12.70
N VAL A 206 -16.18 -13.59 11.64
CA VAL A 206 -17.39 -14.38 11.37
C VAL A 206 -17.07 -15.81 10.93
N CYS A 207 -15.97 -16.01 10.18
CA CYS A 207 -15.58 -17.34 9.69
C CYS A 207 -14.82 -18.17 10.72
N ALA A 208 -14.28 -17.57 11.79
CA ALA A 208 -13.45 -18.28 12.78
C ALA A 208 -14.16 -19.49 13.41
N GLU A 209 -15.46 -19.36 13.68
CA GLU A 209 -16.29 -20.41 14.30
C GLU A 209 -16.89 -21.40 13.27
N ILE A 210 -16.69 -21.14 11.97
CA ILE A 210 -17.21 -21.97 10.86
C ILE A 210 -16.08 -22.79 10.25
N ASP A 211 -15.16 -22.09 9.59
CA ASP A 211 -14.00 -22.61 8.88
C ASP A 211 -13.05 -21.42 8.66
N PRO A 212 -11.94 -21.33 9.41
CA PRO A 212 -10.99 -20.23 9.30
C PRO A 212 -10.42 -20.02 7.89
N SER A 213 -10.41 -21.08 7.05
CA SER A 213 -9.92 -20.99 5.67
C SER A 213 -10.82 -20.15 4.77
N LEU A 214 -12.10 -19.96 5.12
CA LEU A 214 -13.04 -19.18 4.33
C LEU A 214 -12.62 -17.72 4.20
N SER A 215 -12.12 -17.11 5.27
CA SER A 215 -11.77 -15.68 5.29
C SER A 215 -10.83 -15.28 4.14
N GLY A 216 -9.79 -16.07 3.86
CA GLY A 216 -8.86 -15.85 2.76
C GLY A 216 -9.48 -16.11 1.38
N ARG A 217 -10.33 -17.13 1.27
CA ARG A 217 -11.05 -17.46 0.01
C ARG A 217 -12.04 -16.37 -0.37
N LEU A 218 -12.73 -15.79 0.62
CA LEU A 218 -13.75 -14.74 0.44
C LEU A 218 -13.18 -13.41 -0.10
N ILE A 219 -11.87 -13.17 0.04
CA ILE A 219 -11.19 -11.97 -0.47
C ILE A 219 -10.30 -12.25 -1.69
N SER A 220 -10.33 -13.49 -2.21
CA SER A 220 -9.58 -13.89 -3.40
C SER A 220 -10.35 -13.59 -4.70
N GLY A 221 -9.67 -13.41 -5.82
CA GLY A 221 -10.34 -13.15 -7.11
C GLY A 221 -11.26 -11.93 -7.08
N LEU A 222 -10.84 -10.87 -6.39
CA LEU A 222 -11.49 -9.57 -6.47
C LEU A 222 -11.11 -8.89 -7.78
N ASP A 223 -12.06 -8.17 -8.35
CA ASP A 223 -11.85 -7.37 -9.55
C ASP A 223 -11.32 -5.98 -9.21
N GLY A 224 -10.88 -5.22 -10.22
CA GLY A 224 -10.48 -3.82 -10.06
C GLY A 224 -9.13 -3.63 -9.34
N ILE A 225 -8.30 -4.67 -9.27
CA ILE A 225 -6.93 -4.59 -8.74
C ILE A 225 -6.02 -3.97 -9.80
N ASP A 226 -5.62 -2.71 -9.58
CA ASP A 226 -4.86 -1.89 -10.53
C ASP A 226 -3.49 -2.49 -10.96
N SER A 227 -2.93 -3.46 -10.22
CA SER A 227 -1.67 -4.11 -10.57
C SER A 227 -1.82 -5.33 -11.48
N VAL A 228 -3.04 -5.83 -11.70
CA VAL A 228 -3.32 -7.02 -12.52
C VAL A 228 -3.02 -6.80 -14.01
N PRO A 229 -3.46 -5.70 -14.66
CA PRO A 229 -3.30 -5.52 -16.11
C PRO A 229 -1.86 -5.68 -16.59
N MET A 230 -0.89 -5.17 -15.83
CA MET A 230 0.54 -5.32 -16.10
C MET A 230 0.97 -6.80 -16.29
N THR A 231 0.45 -7.71 -15.45
CA THR A 231 0.80 -9.13 -15.53
C THR A 231 0.11 -9.81 -16.71
N GLU A 232 -1.11 -9.38 -17.04
CA GLU A 232 -1.86 -9.83 -18.22
C GLU A 232 -1.16 -9.41 -19.50
N ASP A 233 -0.73 -8.15 -19.62
CA ASP A 233 -0.02 -7.64 -20.79
C ASP A 233 1.32 -8.38 -21.00
N MET A 234 2.09 -8.63 -19.93
CA MET A 234 3.31 -9.45 -20.02
C MET A 234 2.98 -10.89 -20.47
N TRP A 235 1.86 -11.46 -20.02
CA TRP A 235 1.44 -12.80 -20.42
C TRP A 235 1.12 -12.87 -21.91
N GLU A 236 0.33 -11.93 -22.42
CA GLU A 236 -0.02 -11.85 -23.84
C GLU A 236 1.23 -11.69 -24.72
N LEU A 237 2.16 -10.80 -24.33
CA LEU A 237 3.44 -10.65 -25.00
C LEU A 237 4.27 -11.95 -24.99
N SER A 238 4.16 -12.76 -23.94
CA SER A 238 4.84 -14.06 -23.86
C SER A 238 4.34 -15.06 -24.90
N ARG A 239 3.13 -14.89 -25.43
CA ARG A 239 2.55 -15.79 -26.46
C ARG A 239 2.99 -15.43 -27.89
N LEU A 240 3.55 -14.24 -28.11
CA LEU A 240 3.98 -13.76 -29.43
C LEU A 240 5.43 -14.13 -29.73
N GLU A 241 5.81 -14.33 -30.99
CA GLU A 241 7.22 -14.50 -31.36
C GLU A 241 7.99 -13.18 -31.09
N LYS A 242 9.16 -13.26 -30.46
CA LYS A 242 9.96 -12.08 -30.05
C LYS A 242 10.27 -11.07 -31.16
N THR A 243 10.36 -11.55 -32.40
CA THR A 243 10.70 -10.74 -33.57
C THR A 243 9.48 -10.38 -34.41
N SER A 244 8.27 -10.75 -33.98
CA SER A 244 7.06 -10.41 -34.72
C SER A 244 6.74 -8.92 -34.56
N PRO A 245 6.16 -8.26 -35.58
CA PRO A 245 5.69 -6.88 -35.46
C PRO A 245 4.76 -6.66 -34.28
N GLU A 246 3.86 -7.62 -34.02
CA GLU A 246 2.90 -7.55 -32.91
C GLU A 246 3.58 -7.54 -31.54
N PHE A 247 4.67 -8.32 -31.37
CA PHE A 247 5.45 -8.27 -30.13
C PHE A 247 6.15 -6.93 -29.97
N LEU A 248 6.77 -6.40 -31.03
CA LEU A 248 7.51 -5.15 -30.98
C LEU A 248 6.59 -3.95 -30.65
N GLU A 249 5.44 -3.87 -31.32
CA GLU A 249 4.43 -2.84 -31.07
C GLU A 249 3.80 -3.00 -29.67
N GLY A 250 3.44 -4.22 -29.29
CA GLY A 250 2.88 -4.50 -27.97
C GLY A 250 3.87 -4.20 -26.83
N PHE A 251 5.15 -4.48 -27.02
CA PHE A 251 6.18 -4.19 -26.02
C PHE A 251 6.43 -2.68 -25.87
N GLU A 252 6.37 -1.91 -26.97
CA GLU A 252 6.41 -0.44 -26.90
C GLU A 252 5.20 0.11 -26.13
N SER A 253 4.00 -0.40 -26.42
CA SER A 253 2.78 -0.06 -25.67
C SER A 253 2.89 -0.41 -24.19
N PHE A 254 3.41 -1.60 -23.86
CA PHE A 254 3.64 -2.03 -22.49
C PHE A 254 4.58 -1.07 -21.75
N LEU A 255 5.69 -0.66 -22.37
CA LEU A 255 6.64 0.27 -21.74
C LEU A 255 6.05 1.67 -21.59
N ASN A 256 5.23 2.13 -22.54
CA ASN A 256 4.53 3.40 -22.40
C ASN A 256 3.57 3.38 -21.20
N GLU A 257 2.85 2.28 -21.01
CA GLU A 257 1.84 2.16 -19.95
C GLU A 257 2.43 1.84 -18.57
N HIS A 258 3.26 0.80 -18.50
CA HIS A 258 3.78 0.26 -17.23
C HIS A 258 5.22 0.64 -16.97
N GLY A 259 5.90 1.31 -17.90
CA GLY A 259 7.35 1.47 -17.82
C GLY A 259 7.84 2.48 -16.78
N CYS A 260 6.94 3.22 -16.13
CA CYS A 260 7.23 4.01 -14.94
C CYS A 260 7.56 3.14 -13.71
N ARG A 261 7.19 1.86 -13.72
CA ARG A 261 7.46 0.89 -12.66
C ARG A 261 8.85 0.33 -12.75
N GLY A 262 9.30 -0.36 -11.70
CA GLY A 262 10.62 -1.00 -11.70
C GLY A 262 10.93 -1.78 -10.44
N PRO A 263 11.98 -2.61 -10.43
CA PRO A 263 12.46 -3.24 -9.20
C PRO A 263 12.88 -2.15 -8.18
N GLY A 264 12.32 -2.20 -6.98
CA GLY A 264 12.60 -1.20 -5.96
C GLY A 264 12.08 0.20 -6.32
N GLU A 265 10.91 0.29 -6.96
CA GLU A 265 10.27 1.54 -7.43
C GLU A 265 10.06 2.63 -6.35
N TRP A 266 10.25 2.29 -5.07
CA TRP A 266 10.18 3.23 -3.96
C TRP A 266 11.44 4.07 -3.73
N ASP A 267 12.53 3.79 -4.45
CA ASP A 267 13.70 4.66 -4.48
C ASP A 267 13.84 5.30 -5.86
N ALA A 268 13.76 6.64 -5.93
CA ALA A 268 13.93 7.40 -7.17
C ALA A 268 15.30 7.20 -7.84
N GLY A 269 16.28 6.64 -7.13
CA GLY A 269 17.58 6.26 -7.69
C GLY A 269 17.58 4.96 -8.50
N ASN A 270 16.52 4.14 -8.42
CA ASN A 270 16.42 2.87 -9.14
C ASN A 270 15.89 3.07 -10.58
N PRO A 271 16.38 2.27 -11.55
CA PRO A 271 15.90 2.36 -12.93
C PRO A 271 14.46 1.82 -13.04
N THR A 272 13.61 2.57 -13.72
CA THR A 272 12.29 2.10 -14.16
C THR A 272 12.43 1.20 -15.40
N TRP A 273 11.38 0.51 -15.81
CA TRP A 273 11.39 -0.34 -17.00
C TRP A 273 11.50 0.45 -18.31
N GLU A 274 11.05 1.71 -18.36
CA GLU A 274 11.35 2.64 -19.46
C GLU A 274 12.87 2.86 -19.63
N VAL A 275 13.64 2.79 -18.53
CA VAL A 275 15.10 3.00 -18.51
C VAL A 275 15.85 1.69 -18.71
N ASP A 276 15.46 0.64 -18.00
CA ASP A 276 16.01 -0.71 -18.11
C ASP A 276 14.88 -1.75 -18.17
N SER A 277 14.58 -2.22 -19.39
CA SER A 277 13.51 -3.18 -19.64
C SER A 277 13.95 -4.65 -19.54
N ASN A 278 15.22 -4.92 -19.16
CA ASN A 278 15.71 -6.29 -18.99
C ASN A 278 14.86 -7.13 -18.02
N PRO A 279 14.39 -6.62 -16.86
CA PRO A 279 13.53 -7.38 -15.96
C PRO A 279 12.22 -7.82 -16.62
N VAL A 280 11.62 -6.96 -17.45
CA VAL A 280 10.37 -7.25 -18.17
C VAL A 280 10.59 -8.34 -19.20
N THR A 281 11.62 -8.21 -20.05
CA THR A 281 11.92 -9.23 -21.06
C THR A 281 12.26 -10.59 -20.43
N ALA A 282 12.96 -10.60 -19.29
CA ALA A 282 13.21 -11.81 -18.52
C ALA A 282 11.92 -12.44 -17.96
N ALA A 283 10.98 -11.64 -17.45
CA ALA A 283 9.69 -12.11 -16.97
C ALA A 283 8.85 -12.71 -18.11
N ILE A 284 8.76 -12.03 -19.26
CA ILE A 284 8.09 -12.52 -20.47
C ILE A 284 8.71 -13.86 -20.91
N ASP A 285 10.04 -13.97 -20.90
CA ASP A 285 10.76 -15.20 -21.26
C ASP A 285 10.54 -16.35 -20.29
N ALA A 286 10.33 -16.07 -19.02
CA ALA A 286 9.93 -17.06 -18.04
C ALA A 286 8.48 -17.53 -18.31
N MET A 287 7.56 -16.60 -18.55
CA MET A 287 6.15 -16.89 -18.83
C MET A 287 5.96 -17.75 -20.09
N ARG A 288 6.83 -17.64 -21.11
CA ARG A 288 6.85 -18.51 -22.30
C ARG A 288 6.84 -20.01 -22.00
N LYS A 289 7.35 -20.40 -20.84
CA LYS A 289 7.50 -21.82 -20.41
C LYS A 289 6.35 -22.28 -19.51
N VAL A 290 5.45 -21.38 -19.16
CA VAL A 290 4.32 -21.63 -18.26
C VAL A 290 3.13 -22.11 -19.08
N ASP A 291 2.45 -23.12 -18.56
CA ASP A 291 1.24 -23.69 -19.15
C ASP A 291 0.05 -22.72 -19.03
N GLU A 292 -0.88 -22.79 -19.97
CA GLU A 292 -2.04 -21.89 -20.05
C GLU A 292 -2.95 -22.00 -18.83
N ASP A 293 -2.98 -23.16 -18.17
CA ASP A 293 -3.73 -23.40 -16.93
C ASP A 293 -3.23 -22.52 -15.76
N PHE A 294 -2.00 -21.99 -15.86
CA PHE A 294 -1.41 -21.08 -14.88
C PHE A 294 -1.34 -19.62 -15.35
N SER A 295 -2.02 -19.28 -16.46
CA SER A 295 -2.17 -17.90 -16.93
C SER A 295 -2.80 -17.01 -15.85
N PRO A 296 -2.53 -15.68 -15.85
CA PRO A 296 -3.21 -14.75 -14.95
C PRO A 296 -4.74 -14.85 -15.10
N PHE A 297 -5.25 -15.04 -16.31
CA PHE A 297 -6.68 -15.22 -16.59
C PHE A 297 -7.26 -16.48 -15.95
N SER A 298 -6.59 -17.63 -16.11
CA SER A 298 -7.01 -18.89 -15.49
C SER A 298 -7.00 -18.79 -13.97
N LYS A 299 -5.94 -18.23 -13.40
CA LYS A 299 -5.83 -18.01 -11.94
C LYS A 299 -6.92 -17.09 -11.41
N GLN A 300 -7.22 -16.00 -12.12
CA GLN A 300 -8.30 -15.09 -11.75
C GLN A 300 -9.65 -15.81 -11.80
N ALA A 301 -9.93 -16.57 -12.87
CA ALA A 301 -11.18 -17.33 -13.00
C ALA A 301 -11.34 -18.38 -11.88
N GLN A 302 -10.26 -19.10 -11.55
CA GLN A 302 -10.25 -20.08 -10.45
C GLN A 302 -10.49 -19.41 -9.09
N ALA A 303 -9.79 -18.31 -8.80
CA ALA A 303 -9.95 -17.57 -7.55
C ALA A 303 -11.36 -16.98 -7.40
N THR A 304 -11.93 -16.43 -8.49
CA THR A 304 -13.30 -15.94 -8.51
C THR A 304 -14.31 -17.06 -8.26
N ALA A 305 -14.16 -18.21 -8.91
CA ALA A 305 -15.04 -19.35 -8.68
C ALA A 305 -14.96 -19.87 -7.24
N ASP A 306 -13.74 -19.98 -6.68
CA ASP A 306 -13.55 -20.40 -5.29
C ASP A 306 -14.15 -19.40 -4.29
N ARG A 307 -13.99 -18.10 -4.53
CA ARG A 307 -14.63 -17.07 -3.70
C ARG A 307 -16.14 -17.18 -3.72
N LEU A 308 -16.77 -17.31 -4.89
CA LEU A 308 -18.22 -17.41 -4.99
C LEU A 308 -18.76 -18.67 -4.29
N ALA A 309 -18.04 -19.79 -4.38
CA ALA A 309 -18.38 -21.00 -3.63
C ALA A 309 -18.19 -20.82 -2.11
N ALA A 310 -17.13 -20.12 -1.68
CA ALA A 310 -16.89 -19.79 -0.28
C ALA A 310 -17.99 -18.87 0.28
N GLU A 311 -18.49 -17.92 -0.52
CA GLU A 311 -19.60 -17.05 -0.13
C GLU A 311 -20.89 -17.84 0.08
N GLU A 312 -21.23 -18.78 -0.82
CA GLU A 312 -22.39 -19.67 -0.66
C GLU A 312 -22.24 -20.55 0.60
N GLN A 313 -21.08 -21.18 0.78
CA GLN A 313 -20.76 -21.99 1.95
C GLN A 313 -20.89 -21.20 3.26
N ALA A 314 -20.39 -19.96 3.31
CA ALA A 314 -20.48 -19.12 4.50
C ALA A 314 -21.93 -18.71 4.81
N ARG A 315 -22.72 -18.34 3.79
CA ARG A 315 -24.14 -18.00 3.95
C ARG A 315 -24.97 -19.18 4.43
N GLU A 316 -24.72 -20.37 3.89
CA GLU A 316 -25.39 -21.61 4.32
C GLU A 316 -25.04 -21.97 5.77
N ALA A 317 -23.77 -21.88 6.14
CA ALA A 317 -23.31 -22.18 7.49
C ALA A 317 -23.89 -21.23 8.55
N LEU A 318 -24.17 -19.98 8.17
CA LEU A 318 -24.76 -18.96 9.02
C LEU A 318 -26.29 -18.89 8.93
N ALA A 319 -26.94 -19.81 8.20
CA ALA A 319 -28.39 -19.81 8.05
C ALA A 319 -29.10 -19.87 9.42
N GLY A 320 -29.95 -18.89 9.70
CA GLY A 320 -30.66 -18.75 10.97
C GLY A 320 -29.92 -17.94 12.04
N ASN A 321 -28.77 -17.35 11.71
CA ASN A 321 -28.08 -16.36 12.53
C ASN A 321 -28.00 -15.02 11.78
N ASP A 322 -29.06 -14.22 11.90
CA ASP A 322 -29.21 -12.95 11.19
C ASP A 322 -28.07 -11.96 11.49
N GLU A 323 -27.59 -11.92 12.74
CA GLU A 323 -26.49 -11.04 13.17
C GLU A 323 -25.16 -11.43 12.49
N ALA A 324 -24.84 -12.72 12.43
CA ALA A 324 -23.64 -13.19 11.75
C ALA A 324 -23.73 -13.02 10.22
N LEU A 325 -24.91 -13.19 9.63
CA LEU A 325 -25.13 -12.92 8.22
C LEU A 325 -24.92 -11.43 7.89
N GLU A 326 -25.43 -10.52 8.70
CA GLU A 326 -25.20 -9.08 8.53
C GLU A 326 -23.71 -8.72 8.61
N LEU A 327 -22.99 -9.33 9.55
CA LEU A 327 -21.54 -9.16 9.69
C LEU A 327 -20.78 -9.70 8.46
N LEU A 328 -21.17 -10.87 7.92
CA LEU A 328 -20.61 -11.44 6.70
C LEU A 328 -20.83 -10.50 5.50
N GLU A 329 -22.06 -10.05 5.26
CA GLU A 329 -22.36 -9.18 4.11
C GLU A 329 -21.64 -7.83 4.22
N THR A 330 -21.50 -7.30 5.43
CA THR A 330 -20.71 -6.10 5.68
C THR A 330 -19.23 -6.34 5.40
N GLY A 331 -18.66 -7.45 5.87
CA GLY A 331 -17.28 -7.84 5.58
C GLY A 331 -17.01 -7.98 4.08
N LEU A 332 -17.92 -8.61 3.34
CA LEU A 332 -17.83 -8.77 1.88
C LEU A 332 -17.86 -7.41 1.17
N ARG A 333 -18.83 -6.55 1.49
CA ARG A 333 -18.95 -5.21 0.90
C ARG A 333 -17.71 -4.37 1.17
N VAL A 334 -17.28 -4.28 2.43
CA VAL A 334 -16.11 -3.48 2.83
C VAL A 334 -14.85 -4.00 2.14
N SER A 335 -14.66 -5.32 2.08
CA SER A 335 -13.51 -5.93 1.38
C SER A 335 -13.51 -5.59 -0.11
N LYS A 336 -14.67 -5.72 -0.77
CA LYS A 336 -14.83 -5.43 -2.19
C LYS A 336 -14.52 -3.96 -2.54
N ILE A 337 -14.77 -3.03 -1.62
CA ILE A 337 -14.47 -1.60 -1.81
C ILE A 337 -13.00 -1.31 -1.51
N PHE A 338 -12.52 -1.68 -0.32
CA PHE A 338 -11.24 -1.16 0.18
C PHE A 338 -10.01 -1.99 -0.19
N VAL A 339 -10.16 -3.29 -0.46
CA VAL A 339 -9.01 -4.11 -0.92
C VAL A 339 -8.48 -3.63 -2.28
N PRO A 340 -9.33 -3.38 -3.30
CA PRO A 340 -8.86 -2.80 -4.56
C PRO A 340 -8.40 -1.35 -4.41
N THR A 341 -9.13 -0.56 -3.61
CA THR A 341 -8.79 0.85 -3.34
C THR A 341 -7.36 1.00 -2.80
N ARG A 342 -6.88 0.08 -1.95
CA ARG A 342 -5.50 0.12 -1.46
C ARG A 342 -4.49 0.13 -2.61
N GLU A 343 -4.67 -0.70 -3.63
CA GLU A 343 -3.77 -0.69 -4.80
C GLU A 343 -3.95 0.60 -5.61
N ARG A 344 -5.19 1.10 -5.70
CA ARG A 344 -5.47 2.37 -6.39
C ARG A 344 -4.75 3.57 -5.79
N THR A 345 -4.57 3.61 -4.47
CA THR A 345 -3.79 4.68 -3.81
C THR A 345 -2.30 4.65 -4.13
N LYS A 346 -1.77 3.53 -4.63
CA LYS A 346 -0.41 3.46 -5.16
C LYS A 346 -0.30 4.01 -6.58
N LEU A 347 -1.44 4.28 -7.23
CA LEU A 347 -1.53 4.86 -8.55
C LEU A 347 -0.74 4.03 -9.56
N THR A 348 -0.89 2.70 -9.52
CA THR A 348 -0.11 1.78 -10.38
C THR A 348 -0.67 1.62 -11.77
N GLN A 349 -1.91 2.08 -12.01
CA GLN A 349 -2.52 2.19 -13.32
C GLN A 349 -2.63 3.69 -13.63
N MET A 350 -1.67 4.18 -14.40
CA MET A 350 -1.52 5.59 -14.79
C MET A 350 -1.67 5.75 -16.28
#